data_AF-N8ZT27-F1
#
_entry.id   AF-N8ZT27-F1
#
_cell.length_a   1.000
_cell.length_b   1.000
_cell.length_c   1.000
_cell.angle_alpha   90.00
_cell.angle_beta   90.00
_cell.angle_gamma   90.00
#
_symmetry.space_group_name_H-M   'P 1'
#
loop_
_entity.id
_entity.type
_entity.pdbx_description
1 polymer ?
#
loop_
_entity_poly.entity_id
_entity_poly.type
_entity_poly.pdbx_seq_one_letter_code
_entity_poly.pdbx_strand_id
1 'polypeptide(L)'
;MKNIIILIASLSIWMTPAFAQDKVLAQAGDVQIIQSNCTKDEQQCDFIKSYRGKHSYLMKNWSGNANTYKFSDKLLGMTFSSTGIKTLFITINDQNQQFKYASLLGIDDKNSCFITQETYNNEKDSIVFRKTSDQKVFFVINKYTKNVTGLSQVLYSSFDPEDHQTFNFNYGTMIDNEYASFDMTVKNACTKPSIQTY
;
A
#
# COMPACT_ATOMS: atom_id res chain seq x y z
N MET A 1 17.73 14.89 74.63
CA MET A 1 17.80 15.62 73.34
C MET A 1 18.02 14.61 72.23
N LYS A 2 17.01 14.33 71.40
CA LYS A 2 17.11 13.41 70.25
C LYS A 2 16.81 14.23 68.99
N ASN A 3 17.81 14.39 68.14
CA ASN A 3 17.67 15.02 66.83
C ASN A 3 17.05 14.01 65.86
N ILE A 4 15.93 14.39 65.23
CA ILE A 4 15.34 13.64 64.11
C ILE A 4 15.76 14.36 62.83
N ILE A 5 16.58 13.70 62.03
CA ILE A 5 16.94 14.13 60.67
C ILE A 5 15.89 13.54 59.74
N ILE A 6 15.11 14.40 59.08
CA ILE A 6 14.17 14.00 58.04
C ILE A 6 14.91 14.04 56.71
N LEU A 7 15.15 12.86 56.12
CA LEU A 7 15.73 12.71 54.79
C LEU A 7 14.59 12.85 53.75
N ILE A 8 14.61 13.93 52.97
CA ILE A 8 13.69 14.13 51.85
C ILE A 8 14.30 13.40 50.64
N ALA A 9 13.78 12.21 50.34
CA ALA A 9 14.09 11.52 49.09
C ALA A 9 13.29 12.17 47.94
N SER A 10 13.98 12.94 47.11
CA SER A 10 13.43 13.46 45.86
C SER A 10 13.22 12.29 44.88
N LEU A 11 11.96 11.87 44.71
CA LEU A 11 11.57 10.97 43.63
C LEU A 11 11.65 11.73 42.30
N SER A 12 12.73 11.49 41.56
CA SER A 12 12.83 11.85 40.15
C SER A 12 11.86 10.97 39.36
N ILE A 13 10.68 11.49 39.04
CA ILE A 13 9.74 10.84 38.12
C ILE A 13 10.37 10.89 36.73
N TRP A 14 10.88 9.75 36.27
CA TRP A 14 11.27 9.58 34.87
C TRP A 14 9.99 9.63 34.04
N MET A 15 9.74 10.77 33.39
CA MET A 15 8.74 10.87 32.33
C MET A 15 9.21 9.99 31.19
N THR A 16 8.73 8.74 31.15
CA THR A 16 8.81 7.95 29.92
C THR A 16 8.04 8.70 28.85
N PRO A 17 8.57 8.85 27.62
CA PRO A 17 7.79 9.38 26.53
C PRO A 17 6.53 8.52 26.40
N ALA A 18 5.36 9.15 26.54
CA ALA A 18 4.07 8.49 26.37
C ALA A 18 3.90 8.12 24.90
N PHE A 19 4.34 6.91 24.54
CA PHE A 19 4.01 6.30 23.26
C PHE A 19 2.52 5.95 23.28
N ALA A 20 1.82 6.27 22.19
CA ALA A 20 0.45 5.82 21.99
C ALA A 20 0.39 4.29 22.02
N GLN A 21 -0.67 3.74 22.59
CA GLN A 21 -0.88 2.29 22.67
C GLN A 21 -0.99 1.67 21.27
N ASP A 22 -0.38 0.49 21.09
CA ASP A 22 -0.46 -0.26 19.84
C ASP A 22 -1.90 -0.43 19.35
N LYS A 23 -2.13 -0.11 18.08
CA LYS A 23 -3.44 -0.17 17.43
C LYS A 23 -3.43 -1.20 16.31
N VAL A 24 -4.23 -2.25 16.45
CA VAL A 24 -4.46 -3.21 15.36
C VAL A 24 -5.29 -2.53 14.28
N LEU A 25 -4.73 -2.39 13.08
CA LEU A 25 -5.39 -1.78 11.92
C LEU A 25 -6.21 -2.78 11.11
N ALA A 26 -5.72 -4.00 10.96
CA ALA A 26 -6.43 -5.08 10.30
C ALA A 26 -5.89 -6.46 10.71
N GLN A 27 -6.70 -7.50 10.46
CA GLN A 27 -6.37 -8.89 10.77
C GLN A 27 -6.91 -9.85 9.71
N ALA A 28 -6.09 -10.84 9.35
CA ALA A 28 -6.43 -12.00 8.51
C ALA A 28 -5.81 -13.27 9.14
N GLY A 29 -6.65 -14.19 9.59
CA GLY A 29 -6.22 -15.31 10.44
C GLY A 29 -5.41 -14.83 11.66
N ASP A 30 -4.22 -15.39 11.85
CA ASP A 30 -3.27 -15.02 12.90
C ASP A 30 -2.39 -13.80 12.56
N VAL A 31 -2.51 -13.26 11.34
CA VAL A 31 -1.71 -12.11 10.88
C VAL A 31 -2.43 -10.82 11.22
N GLN A 32 -1.72 -9.90 11.87
CA GLN A 32 -2.19 -8.56 12.21
C GLN A 32 -1.27 -7.50 11.63
N ILE A 33 -1.85 -6.40 11.15
CA ILE A 33 -1.14 -5.15 10.87
C ILE A 33 -1.40 -4.22 12.05
N ILE A 34 -0.34 -3.68 12.64
CA ILE A 34 -0.38 -2.89 13.86
C ILE A 34 0.36 -1.58 13.62
N GLN A 35 -0.26 -0.48 14.04
CA GLN A 35 0.36 0.83 14.17
C GLN A 35 0.90 0.95 15.60
N SER A 36 2.18 1.29 15.74
CA SER A 36 2.91 1.29 17.01
C SER A 36 3.90 2.45 17.05
N ASN A 37 4.44 2.75 18.24
CA ASN A 37 5.49 3.76 18.47
C ASN A 37 5.21 5.12 17.82
N CYS A 38 3.95 5.57 17.86
CA CYS A 38 3.58 6.85 17.28
C CYS A 38 4.14 8.02 18.09
N THR A 39 4.48 9.11 17.40
CA THR A 39 4.70 10.42 18.03
C THR A 39 3.42 10.88 18.73
N LYS A 40 3.54 11.82 19.68
CA LYS A 40 2.39 12.30 20.49
C LYS A 40 1.24 12.88 19.67
N ASP A 41 1.54 13.35 18.46
CA ASP A 41 0.61 13.92 17.49
C ASP A 41 0.23 12.93 16.37
N GLU A 42 0.65 11.67 16.49
CA GLU A 42 0.46 10.58 15.51
C GLU A 42 0.98 10.89 14.10
N GLN A 43 1.81 11.93 13.95
CA GLN A 43 2.37 12.32 12.66
C GLN A 43 3.41 11.33 12.13
N GLN A 44 4.05 10.56 13.01
CA GLN A 44 4.99 9.52 12.61
C GLN A 44 4.73 8.25 13.42
N CYS A 45 4.63 7.11 12.74
CA CYS A 45 4.39 5.82 13.39
C CYS A 45 5.22 4.70 12.77
N ASP A 46 5.46 3.67 13.56
CA ASP A 46 5.88 2.37 13.06
C ASP A 46 4.66 1.57 12.62
N PHE A 47 4.80 0.86 11.51
CA PHE A 47 3.81 -0.09 11.03
C PHE A 47 4.45 -1.47 11.03
N ILE A 48 3.91 -2.36 11.85
CA ILE A 48 4.45 -3.70 12.07
C ILE A 48 3.41 -4.75 11.67
N LYS A 49 3.92 -5.88 11.22
CA LYS A 49 3.16 -7.13 11.06
C LYS A 49 3.44 -8.03 12.26
N SER A 50 2.38 -8.52 12.89
CA SER A 50 2.43 -9.60 13.88
C SER A 50 1.91 -10.90 13.28
N TYR A 51 2.59 -12.01 13.53
CA TYR A 51 2.10 -13.35 13.22
C TYR A 51 2.52 -14.31 14.32
N ARG A 52 1.54 -14.89 15.03
CA ARG A 52 1.77 -15.82 16.15
C ARG A 52 2.75 -15.26 17.20
N GLY A 53 2.56 -13.99 17.56
CA GLY A 53 3.37 -13.28 18.55
C GLY A 53 4.74 -12.81 18.07
N LYS A 54 5.11 -13.05 16.79
CA LYS A 54 6.36 -12.52 16.20
C LYS A 54 6.09 -11.24 15.45
N HIS A 55 6.82 -10.18 15.80
CA HIS A 55 6.69 -8.86 15.17
C HIS A 55 7.77 -8.62 14.12
N SER A 56 7.40 -7.96 13.03
CA SER A 56 8.32 -7.53 11.96
C SER A 56 7.88 -6.19 11.40
N TYR A 57 8.82 -5.31 11.06
CA TYR A 57 8.49 -4.00 10.49
C TYR A 57 8.02 -4.14 9.04
N LEU A 58 6.90 -3.48 8.73
CA LEU A 58 6.49 -3.18 7.36
C LEU A 58 7.06 -1.83 6.93
N MET A 59 7.01 -0.84 7.82
CA MET A 59 7.62 0.48 7.66
C MET A 59 7.96 1.05 9.05
N LYS A 60 9.09 1.76 9.17
CA LYS A 60 9.54 2.37 10.42
C LYS A 60 9.51 3.89 10.31
N ASN A 61 9.08 4.59 11.35
CA ASN A 61 9.02 6.06 11.42
C ASN A 61 8.36 6.69 10.17
N TRP A 62 7.24 6.15 9.73
CA TRP A 62 6.54 6.64 8.54
C TRP A 62 5.69 7.86 8.88
N SER A 63 5.86 8.93 8.12
CA SER A 63 5.15 10.20 8.29
C SER A 63 4.15 10.53 7.18
N GLY A 64 4.03 9.66 6.17
CA GLY A 64 3.07 9.81 5.09
C GLY A 64 1.73 9.17 5.40
N ASN A 65 0.88 9.08 4.38
CA ASN A 65 -0.38 8.36 4.46
C ASN A 65 -0.13 6.87 4.49
N ALA A 66 -0.84 6.16 5.36
CA ALA A 66 -0.83 4.71 5.45
C ALA A 66 -2.26 4.19 5.51
N ASN A 67 -2.68 3.41 4.52
CA ASN A 67 -4.03 2.84 4.46
C ASN A 67 -3.95 1.33 4.47
N THR A 68 -4.84 0.70 5.22
CA THR A 68 -4.92 -0.77 5.32
C THR A 68 -6.22 -1.25 4.68
N TYR A 69 -6.15 -2.38 3.98
CA TYR A 69 -7.25 -2.99 3.26
C TYR A 69 -7.42 -4.42 3.78
N LYS A 70 -8.63 -4.80 4.17
CA LYS A 70 -8.98 -6.20 4.46
C LYS A 70 -9.75 -6.74 3.26
N PHE A 71 -9.05 -7.38 2.33
CA PHE A 71 -9.67 -7.95 1.14
C PHE A 71 -10.52 -9.19 1.47
N SER A 72 -10.07 -9.98 2.43
CA SER A 72 -10.81 -11.12 2.98
C SER A 72 -10.28 -11.49 4.36
N ASP A 73 -10.83 -12.53 5.00
CA ASP A 73 -10.25 -13.10 6.22
C ASP A 73 -8.89 -13.77 6.01
N LYS A 74 -8.44 -13.88 4.75
CA LYS A 74 -7.17 -14.51 4.36
C LYS A 74 -6.17 -13.55 3.73
N LEU A 75 -6.56 -12.30 3.47
CA LEU A 75 -5.69 -11.37 2.76
C LEU A 75 -5.85 -9.92 3.23
N LEU A 76 -4.73 -9.35 3.62
CA LEU A 76 -4.56 -7.93 3.93
C LEU A 76 -3.75 -7.23 2.83
N GLY A 77 -4.04 -5.95 2.65
CA GLY A 77 -3.26 -5.00 1.87
C GLY A 77 -2.88 -3.80 2.72
N MET A 78 -1.77 -3.16 2.40
CA MET A 78 -1.35 -1.92 3.04
C MET A 78 -0.60 -1.02 2.06
N THR A 79 -1.00 0.23 1.96
CA THR A 79 -0.33 1.24 1.14
C THR A 79 0.43 2.23 2.02
N PHE A 80 1.58 2.67 1.54
CA PHE A 80 2.34 3.80 2.07
C PHE A 80 2.50 4.83 0.95
N SER A 81 2.00 6.05 1.12
CA SER A 81 2.12 7.12 0.14
C SER A 81 2.51 8.44 0.78
N SER A 82 3.35 9.20 0.07
CA SER A 82 3.72 10.56 0.43
C SER A 82 3.83 11.39 -0.85
N THR A 83 3.79 12.71 -0.71
CA THR A 83 3.96 13.63 -1.84
C THR A 83 5.21 13.27 -2.65
N GLY A 84 5.05 13.03 -3.95
CA GLY A 84 6.16 12.73 -4.87
C GLY A 84 6.70 11.30 -4.83
N ILE A 85 6.15 10.38 -4.02
CA ILE A 85 6.60 8.98 -3.95
C ILE A 85 5.51 8.06 -4.52
N LYS A 86 5.91 7.06 -5.33
CA LYS A 86 5.02 5.98 -5.78
C LYS A 86 4.42 5.25 -4.58
N THR A 87 3.12 4.98 -4.61
CA THR A 87 2.40 4.36 -3.49
C THR A 87 2.86 2.91 -3.28
N LEU A 88 3.84 2.68 -2.39
CA LEU A 88 4.29 1.35 -2.03
C LEU A 88 3.09 0.55 -1.54
N PHE A 89 2.90 -0.64 -2.11
CA PHE A 89 1.81 -1.52 -1.73
C PHE A 89 2.34 -2.88 -1.30
N ILE A 90 1.84 -3.34 -0.17
CA ILE A 90 2.21 -4.62 0.43
C ILE A 90 0.94 -5.42 0.60
N THR A 91 0.97 -6.70 0.21
CA THR A 91 -0.07 -7.65 0.60
C THR A 91 0.50 -8.72 1.52
N ILE A 92 -0.32 -9.19 2.45
CA ILE A 92 0.05 -10.23 3.41
C ILE A 92 -1.12 -11.20 3.56
N ASN A 93 -0.89 -12.49 3.32
CA ASN A 93 -1.93 -13.51 3.53
C ASN A 93 -1.90 -14.10 4.95
N ASP A 94 -2.92 -14.88 5.28
CA ASP A 94 -3.07 -15.57 6.57
C ASP A 94 -1.99 -16.63 6.85
N GLN A 95 -1.20 -17.01 5.84
CA GLN A 95 0.00 -17.85 5.98
C GLN A 95 1.29 -17.02 6.16
N ASN A 96 1.18 -15.71 6.43
CA ASN A 96 2.30 -14.78 6.62
C ASN A 96 3.21 -14.60 5.38
N GLN A 97 2.73 -14.96 4.20
CA GLN A 97 3.43 -14.67 2.94
C GLN A 97 3.18 -13.21 2.56
N GLN A 98 4.25 -12.51 2.21
CA GLN A 98 4.22 -11.08 1.95
C GLN A 98 4.72 -10.79 0.53
N PHE A 99 3.96 -9.99 -0.20
CA PHE A 99 4.33 -9.49 -1.53
C PHE A 99 4.41 -7.97 -1.50
N LYS A 100 5.47 -7.41 -2.10
CA LYS A 100 5.68 -5.97 -2.23
C LYS A 100 5.56 -5.59 -3.70
N TYR A 101 4.81 -4.53 -3.96
CA TYR A 101 4.54 -3.99 -5.28
C TYR A 101 5.08 -2.57 -5.36
N ALA A 102 5.61 -2.17 -6.52
CA ALA A 102 6.24 -0.86 -6.66
C ALA A 102 5.24 0.30 -6.56
N SER A 103 4.03 0.13 -7.12
CA SER A 103 2.92 1.07 -6.92
C SER A 103 1.57 0.37 -6.92
N LEU A 104 0.67 0.73 -6.00
CA LEU A 104 -0.76 0.53 -6.20
C LEU A 104 -1.30 1.62 -7.13
N LEU A 105 -2.10 1.21 -8.11
CA LEU A 105 -2.76 2.11 -9.07
C LEU A 105 -4.26 2.20 -8.82
N GLY A 106 -4.87 1.14 -8.30
CA GLY A 106 -6.29 1.13 -7.96
C GLY A 106 -6.71 -0.17 -7.28
N ILE A 107 -7.78 -0.09 -6.51
CA ILE A 107 -8.55 -1.20 -5.96
C ILE A 107 -10.00 -0.92 -6.35
N ASP A 108 -10.73 -1.93 -6.79
CA ASP A 108 -12.15 -1.74 -7.07
C ASP A 108 -12.97 -1.62 -5.78
N ASP A 109 -14.13 -0.97 -5.88
CA ASP A 109 -15.00 -0.72 -4.74
C ASP A 109 -15.48 -2.00 -4.03
N LYS A 110 -15.51 -3.12 -4.76
CA LYS A 110 -15.87 -4.43 -4.22
C LYS A 110 -14.70 -5.19 -3.61
N ASN A 111 -13.48 -4.62 -3.63
CA ASN A 111 -12.25 -5.26 -3.17
C ASN A 111 -12.05 -6.64 -3.81
N SER A 112 -12.51 -6.83 -5.04
CA SER A 112 -12.44 -8.07 -5.82
C SER A 112 -11.16 -8.16 -6.65
N CYS A 113 -10.57 -7.03 -7.00
CA CYS A 113 -9.31 -6.95 -7.71
C CYS A 113 -8.50 -5.70 -7.33
N PHE A 114 -7.20 -5.76 -7.57
CA PHE A 114 -6.32 -4.61 -7.45
C PHE A 114 -5.36 -4.54 -8.63
N ILE A 115 -4.90 -3.33 -8.91
CA ILE A 115 -4.09 -2.99 -10.06
C ILE A 115 -2.80 -2.35 -9.56
N THR A 116 -1.66 -2.85 -10.01
CA THR A 116 -0.34 -2.37 -9.59
C THR A 116 0.53 -2.00 -10.78
N GLN A 117 1.48 -1.09 -10.59
CA GLN A 117 2.64 -0.96 -11.46
C GLN A 117 3.82 -1.71 -10.84
N GLU A 118 4.46 -2.60 -11.60
CA GLU A 118 5.59 -3.42 -11.12
C GLU A 118 6.43 -4.00 -12.27
N THR A 119 7.50 -4.71 -11.93
CA THR A 119 8.19 -5.61 -12.87
C THR A 119 7.48 -6.97 -12.90
N TYR A 120 7.00 -7.40 -14.06
CA TYR A 120 6.31 -8.67 -14.23
C TYR A 120 6.88 -9.44 -15.43
N ASN A 121 7.24 -10.71 -15.23
CA ASN A 121 7.86 -11.56 -16.27
C ASN A 121 9.04 -10.88 -16.99
N ASN A 122 9.95 -10.26 -16.22
CA ASN A 122 11.12 -9.49 -16.68
C ASN A 122 10.81 -8.17 -17.42
N GLU A 123 9.53 -7.81 -17.56
CA GLU A 123 9.12 -6.53 -18.14
C GLU A 123 8.85 -5.50 -17.04
N LYS A 124 9.66 -4.44 -17.04
CA LYS A 124 9.50 -3.30 -16.13
C LYS A 124 8.22 -2.55 -16.44
N ASP A 125 7.74 -1.82 -15.44
CA ASP A 125 6.66 -0.85 -15.56
C ASP A 125 5.33 -1.43 -16.10
N SER A 126 5.13 -2.73 -15.94
CA SER A 126 3.90 -3.43 -16.29
C SER A 126 2.77 -3.00 -15.34
N ILE A 127 1.60 -2.72 -15.91
CA ILE A 127 0.36 -2.56 -15.16
C ILE A 127 -0.30 -3.93 -15.05
N VAL A 128 -0.46 -4.43 -13.84
CA VAL A 128 -0.84 -5.83 -13.59
C VAL A 128 -2.12 -5.87 -12.76
N PHE A 129 -3.10 -6.62 -13.27
CA PHE A 129 -4.41 -6.81 -12.68
C PHE A 129 -4.45 -8.15 -11.96
N ARG A 130 -4.79 -8.14 -10.66
CA ARG A 130 -4.86 -9.33 -9.82
C ARG A 130 -6.19 -9.47 -9.13
N LYS A 131 -6.71 -10.69 -9.06
CA LYS A 131 -7.86 -11.01 -8.20
C LYS A 131 -7.41 -11.00 -6.74
N THR A 132 -8.21 -10.45 -5.85
CA THR A 132 -7.89 -10.47 -4.42
C THR A 132 -8.07 -11.85 -3.79
N SER A 133 -8.95 -12.69 -4.36
CA SER A 133 -9.26 -14.02 -3.84
C SER A 133 -8.09 -14.99 -3.83
N ASP A 134 -7.24 -14.95 -4.86
CA ASP A 134 -6.12 -15.88 -5.04
C ASP A 134 -4.84 -15.19 -5.56
N GLN A 135 -4.83 -13.85 -5.60
CA GLN A 135 -3.73 -13.02 -6.13
C GLN A 135 -3.31 -13.34 -7.57
N LYS A 136 -4.09 -14.14 -8.32
CA LYS A 136 -3.71 -14.51 -9.68
C LYS A 136 -3.76 -13.29 -10.58
N VAL A 137 -2.70 -13.13 -11.35
CA VAL A 137 -2.65 -12.21 -12.48
C VAL A 137 -3.57 -12.74 -13.57
N PHE A 138 -4.50 -11.91 -14.02
CA PHE A 138 -5.43 -12.27 -15.11
C PHE A 138 -5.36 -11.31 -16.30
N PHE A 139 -4.72 -10.15 -16.14
CA PHE A 139 -4.49 -9.21 -17.22
C PHE A 139 -3.23 -8.38 -16.96
N VAL A 140 -2.50 -8.06 -18.03
CA VAL A 140 -1.25 -7.30 -17.97
C VAL A 140 -1.21 -6.33 -19.14
N ILE A 141 -0.86 -5.08 -18.85
CA ILE A 141 -0.53 -4.06 -19.84
C ILE A 141 0.95 -3.74 -19.70
N ASN A 142 1.70 -3.84 -20.80
CA ASN A 142 3.11 -3.50 -20.87
C ASN A 142 3.43 -2.85 -22.22
N LYS A 143 4.72 -2.60 -22.49
CA LYS A 143 5.19 -1.97 -23.73
C LYS A 143 4.87 -2.75 -25.02
N TYR A 144 4.49 -4.03 -24.93
CA TYR A 144 4.10 -4.84 -26.09
C TYR A 144 2.58 -4.94 -26.26
N THR A 145 1.80 -4.38 -25.33
CA THR A 145 0.36 -4.36 -25.45
C THR A 145 -0.04 -3.51 -26.65
N LYS A 146 -0.97 -4.03 -27.45
CA LYS A 146 -1.47 -3.33 -28.63
C LYS A 146 -1.97 -1.94 -28.24
N ASN A 147 -1.58 -0.93 -29.03
CA ASN A 147 -1.89 0.49 -28.83
C ASN A 147 -1.27 1.12 -27.56
N VAL A 148 -0.25 0.49 -26.97
CA VAL A 148 0.55 1.09 -25.89
C VAL A 148 1.95 1.38 -26.43
N THR A 149 2.38 2.64 -26.31
CA THR A 149 3.66 3.09 -26.84
C THR A 149 4.59 3.44 -25.70
N GLY A 150 5.62 2.63 -25.45
CA GLY A 150 6.70 2.99 -24.54
C GLY A 150 6.28 3.22 -23.08
N LEU A 151 5.28 2.49 -22.57
CA LEU A 151 4.83 2.57 -21.18
C LEU A 151 6.01 2.58 -20.20
N SER A 152 6.15 3.67 -19.44
CA SER A 152 7.26 3.84 -18.49
C SER A 152 6.77 4.21 -17.09
N GLN A 153 5.88 5.19 -16.96
CA GLN A 153 5.36 5.61 -15.67
C GLN A 153 3.89 5.98 -15.79
N VAL A 154 3.08 5.35 -14.94
CA VAL A 154 1.71 5.82 -14.71
C VAL A 154 1.77 7.09 -13.87
N LEU A 155 1.21 8.17 -14.39
CA LEU A 155 1.17 9.49 -13.75
C LEU A 155 -0.08 9.66 -12.88
N TYR A 156 -1.19 9.17 -13.41
CA TYR A 156 -2.50 9.22 -12.79
C TYR A 156 -3.25 7.92 -13.07
N SER A 157 -4.02 7.45 -12.11
CA SER A 157 -4.92 6.32 -12.29
C SER A 157 -6.08 6.37 -11.32
N SER A 158 -7.24 5.92 -11.76
CA SER A 158 -8.45 5.82 -10.94
C SER A 158 -9.46 4.86 -11.56
N PHE A 159 -10.32 4.31 -10.72
CA PHE A 159 -11.58 3.78 -11.21
C PHE A 159 -12.54 4.95 -11.48
N ASP A 160 -13.32 4.84 -12.55
CA ASP A 160 -14.38 5.78 -12.85
C ASP A 160 -15.43 5.73 -11.73
N PRO A 161 -15.76 6.87 -11.10
CA PRO A 161 -16.70 6.92 -9.98
C PRO A 161 -18.15 6.65 -10.40
N GLU A 162 -18.49 6.80 -11.68
CA GLU A 162 -19.83 6.51 -12.22
C GLU A 162 -19.91 5.10 -12.82
N ASP A 163 -18.80 4.58 -13.33
CA ASP A 163 -18.66 3.24 -13.87
C ASP A 163 -17.49 2.51 -13.20
N HIS A 164 -17.71 1.99 -11.99
CA HIS A 164 -16.71 1.29 -11.18
C HIS A 164 -16.07 0.04 -11.85
N GLN A 165 -16.50 -0.33 -13.06
CA GLN A 165 -15.85 -1.36 -13.87
C GLN A 165 -14.82 -0.80 -14.85
N THR A 166 -14.74 0.52 -14.97
CA THR A 166 -13.82 1.23 -15.84
C THR A 166 -12.64 1.73 -15.03
N PHE A 167 -11.45 1.31 -15.44
CA PHE A 167 -10.20 1.80 -14.89
C PHE A 167 -9.53 2.71 -15.91
N ASN A 168 -9.28 3.96 -15.53
CA ASN A 168 -8.61 4.95 -16.34
C ASN A 168 -7.19 5.16 -15.81
N PHE A 169 -6.23 5.29 -16.71
CA PHE A 169 -4.88 5.67 -16.34
C PHE A 169 -4.23 6.52 -17.42
N ASN A 170 -3.39 7.45 -16.98
CA ASN A 170 -2.50 8.21 -17.84
C ASN A 170 -1.08 7.72 -17.63
N TYR A 171 -0.32 7.55 -18.71
CA TYR A 171 1.09 7.24 -18.62
C TYR A 171 1.95 8.16 -19.48
N GLY A 172 3.15 8.43 -18.98
CA GLY A 172 4.18 9.16 -19.70
C GLY A 172 5.16 8.24 -20.42
N THR A 173 5.72 8.74 -21.52
CA THR A 173 6.86 8.14 -22.23
C THR A 173 7.67 9.23 -22.95
N MET A 174 8.86 8.87 -23.43
CA MET A 174 9.69 9.74 -24.26
C MET A 174 9.59 9.28 -25.72
N ILE A 175 9.19 10.19 -26.62
CA ILE A 175 9.16 9.98 -28.08
C ILE A 175 10.03 11.07 -28.69
N ASP A 176 11.09 10.68 -29.41
CA ASP A 176 12.03 11.62 -30.05
C ASP A 176 12.58 12.70 -29.09
N ASN A 177 12.87 12.30 -27.84
CA ASN A 177 13.28 13.16 -26.72
C ASN A 177 12.25 14.20 -26.25
N GLU A 178 11.01 14.11 -26.71
CA GLU A 178 9.87 14.86 -26.19
C GLU A 178 9.03 14.01 -25.25
N TYR A 179 8.54 14.62 -24.17
CA TYR A 179 7.67 13.95 -23.24
C TYR A 179 6.25 13.87 -23.80
N ALA A 180 5.74 12.67 -24.00
CA ALA A 180 4.37 12.41 -24.42
C ALA A 180 3.61 11.70 -23.30
N SER A 181 2.33 12.05 -23.13
CA SER A 181 1.42 11.37 -22.22
C SER A 181 0.22 10.81 -22.99
N PHE A 182 -0.23 9.62 -22.59
CA PHE A 182 -1.36 8.94 -23.21
C PHE A 182 -2.37 8.55 -22.16
N ASP A 183 -3.64 8.90 -22.41
CA ASP A 183 -4.77 8.44 -21.62
C ASP A 183 -5.27 7.11 -22.14
N MET A 184 -5.52 6.18 -21.22
CA MET A 184 -5.96 4.83 -21.51
C MET A 184 -7.15 4.47 -20.65
N THR A 185 -8.10 3.75 -21.25
CA THR A 185 -9.28 3.23 -20.57
C THR A 185 -9.29 1.71 -20.65
N VAL A 186 -9.56 1.07 -19.52
CA VAL A 186 -9.76 -0.38 -19.41
C VAL A 186 -11.17 -0.63 -18.93
N LYS A 187 -12.04 -1.10 -19.83
CA LYS A 187 -13.40 -1.54 -19.49
C LYS A 187 -13.37 -2.90 -18.83
N ASN A 188 -14.32 -3.16 -17.91
CA ASN A 188 -14.46 -4.43 -17.19
C ASN A 188 -13.18 -4.86 -16.47
N ALA A 189 -12.48 -3.90 -15.86
CA ALA A 189 -11.13 -4.01 -15.32
C ALA A 189 -10.94 -5.17 -14.32
N CYS A 190 -11.94 -5.53 -13.52
CA CYS A 190 -11.84 -6.61 -12.54
C CYS A 190 -12.48 -7.95 -12.96
N THR A 191 -13.02 -8.04 -14.17
CA THR A 191 -13.74 -9.24 -14.64
C THR A 191 -13.15 -9.78 -15.95
N LYS A 192 -13.24 -9.00 -17.03
CA LYS A 192 -12.73 -9.34 -18.36
C LYS A 192 -12.20 -8.08 -19.04
N PRO A 193 -10.98 -7.65 -18.69
CA PRO A 193 -10.44 -6.37 -19.13
C PRO A 193 -10.34 -6.26 -20.64
N SER A 194 -10.69 -5.09 -21.16
CA SER A 194 -10.44 -4.73 -22.55
C SER A 194 -9.98 -3.28 -22.63
N ILE A 195 -8.85 -3.05 -23.29
CA ILE A 195 -8.32 -1.71 -23.53
C ILE A 195 -9.14 -1.03 -24.62
N GLN A 196 -9.55 0.20 -24.35
CA GLN A 196 -10.10 1.11 -25.34
C GLN A 196 -9.10 2.23 -25.58
N THR A 197 -8.87 2.54 -26.85
CA THR A 197 -8.09 3.68 -27.30
C THR A 197 -9.01 4.59 -28.09
N TYR A 198 -9.01 5.87 -27.74
CA TYR A 198 -9.73 6.90 -28.47
C TYR A 198 -8.90 7.39 -29.65
#